data_AF-A0A6G8CI00-F1
#
_entry.id   AF-A0A6G8CI00-F1
#
_cell.length_a   1.000
_cell.length_b   1.000
_cell.length_c   1.000
_cell.angle_alpha   90.00
_cell.angle_beta   90.00
_cell.angle_gamma   90.00
#
_symmetry.space_group_name_H-M   'P 1'
#
loop_
_entity.id
_entity.type
_entity.pdbx_description
1 polymer ?
#
loop_
_entity_poly.entity_id
_entity_poly.type
_entity_poly.pdbx_seq_one_letter_code
_entity_poly.pdbx_strand_id
1 'polypeptide(L)'
;MRGKRVHFFAEEQDLRQLISAFEALAPGCQYFETGSFASSTIPTYHSLLDVPNLGTVHHGDWIHARGVLVLPSDIPLVIRPVDQLAGGVRYMIDQLANPYGFVLKLGGIFQPGVLVASGASTLATDDASLALFGSLARRVKKQTRVDTFYVGHQAYSHLQAGWRLVLNVRSPIEYDLPKQ
;
A
#
# COMPACT_ATOMS: atom_id res chain seq x y z
N MET A 1 2.45 -11.12 -18.17
CA MET A 1 1.79 -11.41 -16.87
C MET A 1 0.88 -10.26 -16.50
N ARG A 2 -0.37 -10.53 -16.05
CA ARG A 2 -1.29 -9.49 -15.57
C ARG A 2 -1.32 -9.53 -14.04
N GLY A 3 -0.69 -8.56 -13.39
CA GLY A 3 -0.69 -8.46 -11.94
C GLY A 3 -2.09 -8.23 -11.37
N LYS A 4 -2.32 -8.70 -10.13
CA LYS A 4 -3.57 -8.45 -9.40
C LYS A 4 -3.42 -7.16 -8.59
N ARG A 5 -4.50 -6.38 -8.47
CA ARG A 5 -4.51 -5.15 -7.68
C ARG A 5 -5.86 -4.89 -7.02
N VAL A 6 -5.84 -4.17 -5.91
CA VAL A 6 -7.03 -3.57 -5.27
C VAL A 6 -6.67 -2.18 -4.77
N HIS A 7 -7.54 -1.20 -5.05
CA HIS A 7 -7.45 0.14 -4.50
C HIS A 7 -8.53 0.34 -3.45
N PHE A 8 -8.19 1.11 -2.41
CA PHE A 8 -9.13 1.40 -1.35
C PHE A 8 -8.78 2.70 -0.64
N PHE A 9 -9.78 3.33 -0.06
CA PHE A 9 -9.61 4.51 0.79
C PHE A 9 -9.72 4.09 2.25
N ALA A 10 -8.75 4.51 3.05
CA ALA A 10 -8.68 4.20 4.45
C ALA A 10 -7.96 5.36 5.15
N GLU A 11 -8.54 5.80 6.26
CA GLU A 11 -7.88 6.69 7.24
C GLU A 11 -6.97 5.84 8.15
N GLU A 12 -6.19 6.46 9.04
CA GLU A 12 -5.35 5.77 10.02
C GLU A 12 -6.09 4.65 10.76
N GLN A 13 -7.28 4.93 11.32
CA GLN A 13 -8.01 3.93 12.10
C GLN A 13 -8.49 2.76 11.23
N ASP A 14 -8.94 3.04 10.00
CA ASP A 14 -9.32 2.01 9.03
C ASP A 14 -8.11 1.13 8.66
N LEU A 15 -6.95 1.74 8.44
CA LEU A 15 -5.69 1.05 8.15
C LEU A 15 -5.28 0.15 9.31
N ARG A 16 -5.30 0.67 10.55
CA ARG A 16 -4.97 -0.10 11.75
C ARG A 16 -5.85 -1.34 11.89
N GLN A 17 -7.16 -1.18 11.74
CA GLN A 17 -8.11 -2.31 11.80
C GLN A 17 -7.86 -3.34 10.69
N LEU A 18 -7.67 -2.86 9.45
CA LEU A 18 -7.39 -3.71 8.30
C LEU A 18 -6.09 -4.51 8.50
N ILE A 19 -5.04 -3.85 8.93
CA ILE A 19 -3.71 -4.41 9.16
C ILE A 19 -3.77 -5.43 10.30
N SER A 20 -4.28 -5.06 11.48
CA SER A 20 -4.37 -5.99 12.62
C SER A 20 -5.16 -7.25 12.25
N ALA A 21 -6.27 -7.09 11.53
CA ALA A 21 -7.06 -8.23 11.07
C ALA A 21 -6.31 -9.09 10.05
N PHE A 22 -5.48 -8.49 9.20
CA PHE A 22 -4.65 -9.21 8.23
C PHE A 22 -3.53 -9.99 8.92
N GLU A 23 -2.73 -9.33 9.76
CA GLU A 23 -1.59 -9.94 10.45
C GLU A 23 -2.03 -11.08 11.38
N ALA A 24 -3.21 -10.97 12.00
CA ALA A 24 -3.78 -12.05 12.82
C ALA A 24 -4.10 -13.34 12.02
N LEU A 25 -4.37 -13.25 10.71
CA LEU A 25 -4.65 -14.42 9.86
C LEU A 25 -3.48 -14.86 9.00
N ALA A 26 -2.47 -14.01 8.82
CA ALA A 26 -1.28 -14.29 8.05
C ALA A 26 -0.02 -14.15 8.94
N PRO A 27 0.12 -14.97 10.00
CA PRO A 27 1.33 -14.99 10.79
C PRO A 27 2.50 -15.45 9.92
N GLY A 28 3.71 -14.98 10.23
CA GLY A 28 4.91 -15.35 9.47
C GLY A 28 5.08 -14.56 8.19
N CYS A 29 4.87 -13.24 8.26
CA CYS A 29 5.30 -12.31 7.24
C CYS A 29 6.45 -11.42 7.74
N GLN A 30 7.21 -10.89 6.79
CA GLN A 30 8.22 -9.85 6.96
C GLN A 30 7.83 -8.63 6.12
N TYR A 31 8.25 -7.45 6.57
CA TYR A 31 7.81 -6.18 6.01
C TYR A 31 8.99 -5.28 5.70
N PHE A 32 9.14 -4.90 4.43
CA PHE A 32 10.28 -4.11 3.96
C PHE A 32 9.80 -2.89 3.17
N GLU A 33 10.35 -1.71 3.44
CA GLU A 33 10.02 -0.54 2.62
C GLU A 33 10.53 -0.73 1.18
N THR A 34 9.65 -0.49 0.21
CA THR A 34 9.98 -0.53 -1.22
C THR A 34 10.53 0.81 -1.69
N GLY A 35 11.36 0.79 -2.71
CA GLY A 35 11.87 2.02 -3.33
C GLY A 35 13.34 1.94 -3.67
N SER A 36 13.97 3.11 -3.68
CA SER A 36 15.38 3.31 -4.04
C SER A 36 16.09 3.95 -2.86
N PHE A 37 17.09 3.26 -2.32
CA PHE A 37 17.83 3.66 -1.11
C PHE A 37 19.29 3.97 -1.43
N ALA A 38 19.89 4.86 -0.64
CA ALA A 38 21.31 5.18 -0.74
C ALA A 38 22.23 4.15 -0.06
N SER A 39 21.66 3.32 0.81
CA SER A 39 22.36 2.28 1.59
C SER A 39 21.68 0.93 1.40
N SER A 40 22.44 -0.16 1.61
CA SER A 40 21.93 -1.53 1.63
C SER A 40 21.14 -1.85 2.91
N THR A 41 21.19 -0.98 3.93
CA THR A 41 20.35 -1.10 5.12
C THR A 41 18.96 -0.57 4.80
N ILE A 42 17.99 -1.48 4.67
CA ILE A 42 16.63 -1.17 4.25
C ILE A 42 15.72 -1.03 5.48
N PRO A 43 14.82 -0.03 5.52
CA PRO A 43 13.78 0.04 6.54
C PRO A 43 12.97 -1.26 6.57
N THR A 44 12.99 -1.91 7.73
CA THR A 44 12.31 -3.18 8.01
C THR A 44 11.40 -2.98 9.19
N TYR A 45 10.22 -3.60 9.16
CA TYR A 45 9.21 -3.47 10.21
C TYR A 45 8.85 -4.83 10.78
N HIS A 46 8.49 -4.87 12.07
CA HIS A 46 7.96 -6.09 12.71
C HIS A 46 6.46 -6.25 12.45
N SER A 47 5.75 -5.13 12.28
CA SER A 47 4.36 -5.03 11.86
C SER A 47 4.20 -3.90 10.85
N LEU A 48 3.21 -3.99 9.97
CA LEU A 48 2.77 -2.87 9.14
C LEU A 48 2.27 -1.67 9.98
N LEU A 49 1.92 -1.90 11.25
CA LEU A 49 1.56 -0.86 12.22
C LEU A 49 2.75 -0.04 12.69
N ASP A 50 3.97 -0.56 12.55
CA ASP A 50 5.21 0.13 12.94
C ASP A 50 5.67 1.15 11.87
N VAL A 51 4.97 1.19 10.73
CA VAL A 51 5.28 2.14 9.66
C VAL A 51 5.07 3.57 10.17
N PRO A 52 6.08 4.44 10.09
CA PRO A 52 5.97 5.78 10.65
C PRO A 52 4.93 6.61 9.89
N ASN A 53 4.17 7.42 10.62
CA ASN A 53 3.13 8.30 10.07
C ASN A 53 2.02 7.55 9.32
N LEU A 54 1.68 6.33 9.74
CA LEU A 54 0.56 5.55 9.20
C LEU A 54 -0.72 6.42 9.12
N GLY A 55 -1.41 6.40 7.98
CA GLY A 55 -2.61 7.22 7.76
C GLY A 55 -2.35 8.62 7.24
N THR A 56 -1.09 9.01 7.00
CA THR A 56 -0.73 10.29 6.38
C THR A 56 0.24 10.08 5.20
N VAL A 57 0.19 10.98 4.22
CA VAL A 57 1.09 10.94 3.05
C VAL A 57 1.67 12.33 2.76
N HIS A 58 2.92 12.35 2.27
CA HIS A 58 3.60 13.60 1.88
C HIS A 58 3.38 13.99 0.41
N HIS A 59 2.77 13.10 -0.38
CA HIS A 59 2.48 13.33 -1.79
C HIS A 59 1.01 13.07 -2.07
N GLY A 60 0.38 13.98 -2.82
CA GLY A 60 -1.01 13.86 -3.24
C GLY A 60 -1.24 12.84 -4.37
N ASP A 61 -0.34 11.89 -4.59
CA ASP A 61 -0.42 10.86 -5.63
C ASP A 61 -0.13 9.49 -5.03
N TRP A 62 -1.08 8.56 -5.17
CA TRP A 62 -0.98 7.20 -4.65
C TRP A 62 0.23 6.44 -5.20
N ILE A 63 0.75 6.83 -6.38
CA ILE A 63 1.97 6.22 -6.95
C ILE A 63 3.17 6.48 -6.05
N HIS A 64 3.20 7.62 -5.36
CA HIS A 64 4.26 8.03 -4.44
C HIS A 64 3.95 7.71 -2.98
N ALA A 65 2.80 7.10 -2.69
CA ALA A 65 2.52 6.58 -1.36
C ALA A 65 3.56 5.53 -0.96
N ARG A 66 3.91 5.50 0.33
CA ARG A 66 4.89 4.55 0.86
C ARG A 66 4.46 3.13 0.55
N GLY A 67 5.29 2.41 -0.19
CA GLY A 67 5.08 1.01 -0.48
C GLY A 67 5.84 0.14 0.52
N VAL A 68 5.18 -0.87 1.06
CA VAL A 68 5.80 -1.91 1.88
C VAL A 68 5.63 -3.24 1.18
N LEU A 69 6.73 -3.94 0.96
CA LEU A 69 6.74 -5.31 0.47
C LEU A 69 6.44 -6.23 1.64
N VAL A 70 5.39 -7.04 1.46
CA VAL A 70 4.98 -8.08 2.40
C VAL A 70 5.47 -9.41 1.84
N LEU A 71 6.44 -10.03 2.51
CA LEU A 71 7.02 -11.31 2.13
C LEU A 71 6.69 -12.40 3.16
N PRO A 72 6.50 -13.66 2.75
CA PRO A 72 6.55 -14.79 3.68
C PRO A 72 7.91 -14.86 4.40
N SER A 73 7.93 -15.23 5.68
CA SER A 73 9.15 -15.20 6.52
C SER A 73 10.27 -16.15 6.10
N ASP A 74 9.94 -17.19 5.34
CA ASP A 74 10.88 -18.17 4.79
C ASP A 74 11.52 -17.72 3.47
N ILE A 75 11.05 -16.61 2.90
CA ILE A 75 11.58 -16.05 1.65
C ILE A 75 12.57 -14.92 1.97
N PRO A 76 13.84 -15.04 1.55
CA PRO A 76 14.82 -13.98 1.75
C PRO A 76 14.50 -12.77 0.85
N LEU A 77 14.69 -11.57 1.41
CA LEU A 77 14.64 -10.33 0.65
C LEU A 77 15.80 -10.25 -0.34
N VAL A 78 15.49 -9.92 -1.59
CA VAL A 78 16.47 -9.61 -2.63
C VAL A 78 16.61 -8.09 -2.74
N ILE A 79 17.80 -7.59 -2.45
CA ILE A 79 18.19 -6.19 -2.61
C ILE A 79 18.98 -6.06 -3.91
N ARG A 80 18.49 -5.26 -4.87
CA ARG A 80 19.14 -5.10 -6.16
C ARG A 80 20.00 -3.84 -6.20
N PRO A 81 21.36 -3.94 -6.25
CA PRO A 81 22.20 -2.78 -6.48
C PRO A 81 22.05 -2.29 -7.93
N VAL A 82 21.99 -0.98 -8.11
CA VAL A 82 21.81 -0.33 -9.41
C VAL A 82 22.75 0.85 -9.53
N ASP A 83 23.73 0.73 -10.43
CA ASP A 83 24.64 1.81 -10.78
C ASP A 83 23.88 2.98 -11.40
N GLN A 84 24.17 4.19 -10.94
CA GLN A 84 23.56 5.41 -11.45
C GLN A 84 24.43 6.03 -12.55
N LEU A 85 23.79 6.65 -13.55
CA LEU A 85 24.50 7.35 -14.63
C LEU A 85 25.40 8.48 -14.11
N ALA A 86 24.99 9.15 -13.02
CA ALA A 86 25.77 10.20 -12.37
C ALA A 86 26.87 9.65 -11.42
N GLY A 87 27.10 8.34 -11.41
CA GLY A 87 27.96 7.66 -10.46
C GLY A 87 27.25 7.28 -9.15
N GLY A 88 27.82 6.30 -8.45
CA GLY A 88 27.27 5.74 -7.21
C GLY A 88 26.26 4.62 -7.44
N VAL A 89 25.85 3.99 -6.33
CA VAL A 89 24.95 2.83 -6.33
C VAL A 89 23.68 3.18 -5.54
N ARG A 90 22.54 2.78 -6.08
CA ARG A 90 21.26 2.77 -5.34
C ARG A 90 20.81 1.34 -5.11
N TYR A 91 20.22 1.09 -3.97
CA TYR A 91 19.70 -0.22 -3.58
C TYR A 91 18.19 -0.22 -3.80
N MET A 92 17.73 -1.05 -4.73
CA MET A 92 16.33 -1.12 -5.11
C MET A 92 15.63 -2.30 -4.45
N ILE A 93 14.48 -2.00 -3.85
CA ILE A 93 13.53 -2.98 -3.31
C ILE A 93 12.24 -2.86 -4.10
N ASP A 94 12.01 -3.85 -4.96
CA ASP A 94 10.87 -3.89 -5.85
C ASP A 94 10.37 -5.33 -6.03
N GLN A 95 9.14 -5.47 -6.52
CA GLN A 95 8.51 -6.77 -6.73
C GLN A 95 9.06 -7.52 -7.96
N LEU A 96 9.82 -6.87 -8.85
CA LEU A 96 10.43 -7.57 -9.99
C LEU A 96 11.58 -8.45 -9.51
N ALA A 97 12.39 -7.96 -8.58
CA ALA A 97 13.44 -8.74 -7.92
C ALA A 97 12.91 -9.66 -6.80
N ASN A 98 11.74 -9.33 -6.25
CA ASN A 98 11.07 -10.09 -5.19
C ASN A 98 9.70 -10.59 -5.68
N PRO A 99 9.65 -11.69 -6.46
CA PRO A 99 8.42 -12.11 -7.14
C PRO A 99 7.34 -12.67 -6.20
N TYR A 100 7.71 -13.01 -4.96
CA TYR A 100 6.80 -13.53 -3.94
C TYR A 100 6.12 -12.41 -3.15
N GLY A 101 5.01 -12.75 -2.50
CA GLY A 101 4.25 -11.83 -1.66
C GLY A 101 3.51 -10.74 -2.45
N PHE A 102 3.41 -9.55 -1.87
CA PHE A 102 2.73 -8.41 -2.49
C PHE A 102 3.24 -7.07 -1.96
N VAL A 103 2.97 -5.99 -2.69
CA VAL A 103 3.27 -4.63 -2.25
C VAL A 103 1.99 -3.97 -1.75
N LEU A 104 2.05 -3.41 -0.53
CA LEU A 104 1.02 -2.55 0.05
C LEU A 104 1.49 -1.10 0.01
N LYS A 105 0.79 -0.27 -0.77
CA LYS A 105 0.92 1.18 -0.71
C LYS A 105 -0.03 1.74 0.34
N LEU A 106 0.54 2.43 1.31
CA LEU A 106 -0.16 3.05 2.43
C LEU A 106 -0.50 4.48 2.05
N GLY A 107 -1.76 4.67 1.66
CA GLY A 107 -2.36 6.00 1.48
C GLY A 107 -2.68 6.66 2.82
N GLY A 108 -3.43 7.75 2.75
CA GLY A 108 -3.73 8.54 3.94
C GLY A 108 -4.01 10.00 3.64
N ILE A 109 -4.14 10.79 4.70
CA ILE A 109 -4.40 12.22 4.63
C ILE A 109 -3.16 12.91 4.04
N PHE A 110 -3.35 13.62 2.92
CA PHE A 110 -2.30 14.43 2.31
C PHE A 110 -2.29 15.85 2.89
N GLN A 111 -3.48 16.42 3.03
CA GLN A 111 -3.74 17.72 3.63
C GLN A 111 -5.20 17.74 4.12
N PRO A 112 -5.60 18.72 4.95
CA PRO A 112 -6.99 18.81 5.40
C PRO A 112 -7.97 18.77 4.22
N GLY A 113 -8.96 17.88 4.28
CA GLY A 113 -9.95 17.73 3.21
C GLY A 113 -9.53 16.85 2.04
N VAL A 114 -8.33 16.24 2.04
CA VAL A 114 -7.85 15.39 0.94
C VAL A 114 -7.30 14.07 1.47
N LEU A 115 -7.92 12.96 1.05
CA LEU A 115 -7.53 11.60 1.36
C LEU A 115 -7.02 10.90 0.09
N VAL A 116 -5.76 10.45 0.12
CA VAL A 116 -5.14 9.71 -0.99
C VAL A 116 -5.35 8.22 -0.79
N ALA A 117 -5.70 7.52 -1.87
CA ALA A 117 -5.97 6.09 -1.83
C ALA A 117 -4.74 5.26 -1.39
N SER A 118 -5.05 4.16 -0.70
CA SER A 118 -4.14 3.02 -0.55
C SER A 118 -4.29 2.05 -1.72
N GLY A 119 -3.35 1.13 -1.84
CA GLY A 119 -3.46 0.06 -2.84
C GLY A 119 -2.62 -1.14 -2.50
N ALA A 120 -3.08 -2.33 -2.84
CA ALA A 120 -2.28 -3.54 -2.77
C ALA A 120 -2.15 -4.14 -4.16
N SER A 121 -0.96 -4.61 -4.52
CA SER A 121 -0.70 -5.25 -5.80
C SER A 121 0.26 -6.41 -5.68
N THR A 122 0.06 -7.43 -6.51
CA THR A 122 1.01 -8.53 -6.64
C THR A 122 1.27 -8.90 -8.10
N LEU A 123 2.55 -9.19 -8.40
CA LEU A 123 3.01 -9.81 -9.63
C LEU A 123 3.22 -11.33 -9.48
N ALA A 124 3.06 -11.86 -8.26
CA ALA A 124 3.26 -13.25 -7.95
C ALA A 124 2.28 -14.15 -8.71
N THR A 125 2.76 -15.32 -9.10
CA THR A 125 1.95 -16.37 -9.74
C THR A 125 1.86 -17.64 -8.92
N ASP A 126 2.62 -17.76 -7.83
CA ASP A 126 2.55 -18.89 -6.90
C ASP A 126 1.33 -18.77 -5.98
N ASP A 127 0.79 -19.93 -5.60
CA ASP A 127 -0.44 -20.01 -4.82
C ASP A 127 -0.31 -19.40 -3.42
N ALA A 128 0.87 -19.51 -2.79
CA ALA A 128 1.11 -18.99 -1.45
C ALA A 128 1.01 -17.45 -1.42
N SER A 129 1.70 -16.78 -2.34
CA SER A 129 1.67 -15.32 -2.48
C SER A 129 0.30 -14.82 -2.91
N LEU A 130 -0.37 -15.55 -3.80
CA LEU A 130 -1.74 -15.23 -4.22
C LEU A 130 -2.76 -15.40 -3.09
N ALA A 131 -2.60 -16.41 -2.24
CA ALA A 131 -3.42 -16.62 -1.05
C ALA A 131 -3.19 -15.52 -0.01
N LEU A 132 -1.93 -15.12 0.19
CA LEU A 132 -1.53 -14.03 1.07
C LEU A 132 -2.12 -12.69 0.62
N PHE A 133 -1.94 -12.31 -0.65
CA PHE A 133 -2.60 -11.15 -1.23
C PHE A 133 -4.13 -11.24 -1.10
N GLY A 134 -4.69 -12.43 -1.37
CA GLY A 134 -6.11 -12.71 -1.25
C GLY A 134 -6.66 -12.50 0.15
N SER A 135 -5.87 -12.75 1.21
CA SER A 135 -6.30 -12.59 2.60
C SER A 135 -6.52 -11.13 2.97
N LEU A 136 -5.66 -10.22 2.48
CA LEU A 136 -5.82 -8.77 2.58
C LEU A 136 -6.97 -8.30 1.68
N ALA A 137 -6.94 -8.69 0.40
CA ALA A 137 -7.92 -8.23 -0.59
C ALA A 137 -9.36 -8.59 -0.20
N ARG A 138 -9.59 -9.79 0.38
CA ARG A 138 -10.91 -10.16 0.90
C ARG A 138 -11.41 -9.24 2.00
N ARG A 139 -10.52 -8.68 2.84
CA ARG A 139 -10.90 -7.75 3.92
C ARG A 139 -11.22 -6.37 3.37
N VAL A 140 -10.37 -5.88 2.45
CA VAL A 140 -10.64 -4.64 1.72
C VAL A 140 -12.02 -4.72 1.05
N LYS A 141 -12.34 -5.87 0.43
CA LYS A 141 -13.63 -6.11 -0.23
C LYS A 141 -14.85 -6.17 0.69
N LYS A 142 -14.66 -6.27 2.01
CA LYS A 142 -15.75 -6.21 3.01
C LYS A 142 -16.10 -4.79 3.41
N GLN A 143 -15.27 -3.80 3.05
CA GLN A 143 -15.53 -2.39 3.30
C GLN A 143 -16.63 -1.86 2.38
N THR A 144 -17.15 -0.67 2.68
CA THR A 144 -18.19 -0.02 1.88
C THR A 144 -17.70 0.17 0.45
N ARG A 145 -18.48 -0.32 -0.53
CA ARG A 145 -18.16 -0.12 -1.94
C ARG A 145 -18.78 1.18 -2.43
N VAL A 146 -17.95 2.07 -2.97
CA VAL A 146 -18.36 3.30 -3.65
C VAL A 146 -17.76 3.25 -5.06
N ASP A 147 -18.63 3.16 -6.08
CA ASP A 147 -18.23 2.94 -7.47
C ASP A 147 -17.26 1.74 -7.63
N THR A 148 -16.03 1.99 -8.05
CA THR A 148 -14.98 1.00 -8.30
C THR A 148 -14.04 0.81 -7.10
N PHE A 149 -14.23 1.57 -6.02
CA PHE A 149 -13.36 1.58 -4.85
C PHE A 149 -14.03 0.96 -3.61
N TYR A 150 -13.18 0.51 -2.69
CA TYR A 150 -13.57 0.12 -1.34
C TYR A 150 -13.17 1.23 -0.36
N VAL A 151 -14.03 1.55 0.59
CA VAL A 151 -13.91 2.73 1.45
C VAL A 151 -14.11 2.29 2.90
N GLY A 152 -13.09 2.47 3.72
CA GLY A 152 -13.14 2.27 5.17
C GLY A 152 -14.17 3.17 5.84
N HIS A 153 -14.55 2.83 7.07
CA HIS A 153 -15.62 3.54 7.78
C HIS A 153 -15.29 5.02 8.02
N GLN A 154 -14.05 5.30 8.46
CA GLN A 154 -13.61 6.68 8.70
C GLN A 154 -13.43 7.43 7.36
N ALA A 155 -12.83 6.78 6.36
CA ALA A 155 -12.73 7.33 5.02
C ALA A 155 -14.10 7.67 4.40
N TYR A 156 -15.12 6.85 4.66
CA TYR A 156 -16.48 7.10 4.19
C TYR A 156 -17.10 8.31 4.89
N SER A 157 -16.87 8.46 6.19
CA SER A 157 -17.29 9.65 6.94
C SER A 157 -16.66 10.94 6.37
N HIS A 158 -15.38 10.88 5.97
CA HIS A 158 -14.72 11.99 5.28
C HIS A 158 -15.35 12.31 3.92
N LEU A 159 -15.67 11.29 3.12
CA LEU A 159 -16.36 11.47 1.83
C LEU A 159 -17.70 12.21 2.02
N GLN A 160 -18.49 11.78 3.00
CA GLN A 160 -19.78 12.40 3.34
C GLN A 160 -19.61 13.84 3.85
N ALA A 161 -18.54 14.11 4.61
CA ALA A 161 -18.17 15.46 5.05
C ALA A 161 -17.61 16.36 3.93
N GLY A 162 -17.50 15.86 2.70
CA GLY A 162 -17.06 16.64 1.54
C GLY A 162 -15.57 16.65 1.27
N TRP A 163 -14.82 15.71 1.85
CA TRP A 163 -13.43 15.52 1.51
C TRP A 163 -13.26 14.98 0.09
N ARG A 164 -12.14 15.34 -0.54
CA ARG A 164 -11.70 14.79 -1.80
C ARG A 164 -11.00 13.46 -1.55
N LEU A 165 -11.57 12.36 -2.05
CA LEU A 165 -10.95 11.04 -2.05
C LEU A 165 -10.35 10.79 -3.44
N VAL A 166 -9.02 10.76 -3.54
CA VAL A 166 -8.32 10.83 -4.82
C VAL A 166 -7.24 9.75 -4.99
N LEU A 167 -7.01 9.35 -6.25
CA LEU A 167 -5.76 8.69 -6.65
C LEU A 167 -4.63 9.71 -6.84
N ASN A 168 -4.95 10.88 -7.41
CA ASN A 168 -4.01 11.96 -7.65
C ASN A 168 -4.72 13.31 -7.46
N VAL A 169 -4.21 14.17 -6.59
CA VAL A 169 -4.76 15.49 -6.27
C VAL A 169 -4.75 16.44 -7.47
N ARG A 170 -3.86 16.21 -8.44
CA ARG A 170 -3.76 16.98 -9.69
C ARG A 170 -4.84 16.59 -10.70
N SER A 171 -5.53 15.47 -10.49
CA SER A 171 -6.68 15.12 -11.33
C SER A 171 -7.82 16.11 -11.09
N PRO A 172 -8.59 16.45 -12.16
CA PRO A 172 -9.81 17.24 -12.02
C PRO A 172 -10.81 16.59 -11.04
N ILE A 173 -11.63 17.41 -10.40
CA ILE A 173 -12.56 16.99 -9.33
C ILE A 173 -13.59 15.94 -9.79
N GLU A 174 -13.89 15.88 -11.10
CA GLU A 174 -14.76 14.86 -11.69
C GLU A 174 -14.19 13.43 -11.61
N TYR A 175 -12.89 13.28 -11.34
CA TYR A 175 -12.22 12.01 -11.09
C TYR A 175 -12.07 11.68 -9.60
N ASP A 176 -12.52 12.57 -8.71
CA ASP A 176 -12.62 12.25 -7.29
C ASP A 176 -13.68 11.15 -7.11
N LEU A 177 -13.55 10.38 -6.04
CA LEU A 177 -14.57 9.40 -5.69
C LEU A 177 -15.92 10.13 -5.49
N PRO A 178 -17.01 9.73 -6.19
CA PRO A 178 -18.28 10.40 -6.08
C PRO A 178 -18.87 10.19 -4.69
N LYS A 179 -19.53 11.23 -4.17
CA LYS A 179 -20.39 11.08 -2.98
C LYS A 179 -21.60 10.22 -3.36
N GLN A 180 -22.03 9.39 -2.42
CA GLN A 180 -23.32 8.69 -2.49
C GLN A 180 -24.42 9.57 -1.93
#